data_AF-A0A8B6Y281-F1
#
_entry.id   AF-A0A8B6Y281-F1
#
_cell.length_a   1.000
_cell.length_b   1.000
_cell.length_c   1.000
_cell.angle_alpha   90.00
_cell.angle_beta   90.00
_cell.angle_gamma   90.00
#
_symmetry.space_group_name_H-M   'P 1'
#
loop_
_entity.id
_entity.type
_entity.pdbx_description
1 polymer ?
#
loop_
_entity_poly.entity_id
_entity_poly.type
_entity_poly.pdbx_seq_one_letter_code
_entity_poly.pdbx_strand_id
1 'polypeptide(L)'
;MLQVDEASINNNIHLIVNLDGLPLFKSSNTQLWPLLCQFGSKPPFPVAFFCGKQKPYSSMEFLRQFLEEFKMLSENGLVYKDNFINVSLKFWTCDALARAFIKCKKPHNAYHGCERCIDKGEWQGRVVFNSILCSDEQFSKMYYKDH
;
A
#
# COMPACT_ATOMS: atom_id res chain seq x y z
N MET A 1 10.98 -22.68 4.36
CA MET A 1 9.92 -23.67 4.10
C MET A 1 8.72 -23.25 4.91
N LEU A 2 7.69 -22.68 4.28
CA LEU A 2 6.49 -22.25 5.00
C LEU A 2 5.72 -23.50 5.43
N GLN A 3 5.75 -23.81 6.73
CA GLN A 3 4.82 -24.77 7.32
C GLN A 3 3.43 -24.13 7.32
N VAL A 4 2.57 -24.62 6.42
CA VAL A 4 1.16 -24.27 6.41
C VAL A 4 0.46 -25.35 7.22
N ASP A 5 0.09 -25.02 8.46
CA ASP A 5 -0.64 -25.93 9.35
C ASP A 5 -1.91 -26.46 8.68
N GLU A 6 -2.15 -27.76 8.86
CA GLU A 6 -3.10 -28.60 8.13
C GLU A 6 -4.57 -28.44 8.58
N ALA A 7 -4.88 -27.41 9.36
CA ALA A 7 -6.23 -27.13 9.84
C ALA A 7 -6.99 -26.26 8.83
N SER A 8 -7.79 -26.92 7.98
CA SER A 8 -8.70 -26.31 6.99
C SER A 8 -8.08 -25.14 6.22
N ILE A 9 -7.42 -25.43 5.10
CA ILE A 9 -7.16 -24.38 4.12
C ILE A 9 -8.54 -23.85 3.73
N ASN A 10 -8.90 -22.69 4.30
CA ASN A 10 -10.05 -21.96 3.83
C ASN A 10 -9.77 -21.70 2.35
N ASN A 11 -10.71 -22.02 1.46
CA ASN A 11 -10.53 -21.86 0.00
C ASN A 11 -10.36 -20.39 -0.43
N ASN A 12 -10.15 -19.49 0.52
CA ASN A 12 -9.91 -18.07 0.35
C ASN A 12 -8.73 -17.63 1.23
N ILE A 13 -7.70 -17.09 0.59
CA ILE A 13 -6.63 -16.34 1.23
C ILE A 13 -6.91 -14.85 1.02
N HIS A 14 -7.03 -14.12 2.13
CA HIS A 14 -7.13 -12.67 2.12
C HIS A 14 -5.77 -12.06 2.51
N LEU A 15 -5.09 -11.44 1.55
CA LEU A 15 -3.80 -10.78 1.75
C LEU A 15 -4.00 -9.38 2.36
N ILE A 16 -3.22 -9.09 3.39
CA ILE A 16 -2.99 -7.75 3.90
C ILE A 16 -1.61 -7.33 3.43
N VAL A 17 -1.52 -6.21 2.73
CA VAL A 17 -0.26 -5.69 2.20
C VAL A 17 0.19 -4.52 3.06
N ASN A 18 1.43 -4.54 3.55
CA ASN A 18 2.01 -3.46 4.31
C ASN A 18 3.15 -2.82 3.52
N LEU A 19 3.16 -1.49 3.50
CA LEU A 19 4.28 -0.71 2.98
C LEU A 19 4.59 0.41 3.97
N ASP A 20 5.87 0.53 4.30
CA ASP A 20 6.37 1.57 5.19
C ASP A 20 7.71 2.11 4.66
N GLY A 21 8.11 3.28 5.13
CA GLY A 21 9.42 3.87 4.87
C GLY A 21 10.13 4.13 6.20
N LEU A 22 11.16 3.36 6.51
CA LEU A 22 11.88 3.46 7.78
C LEU A 22 13.34 3.92 7.58
N PRO A 23 13.86 4.82 8.44
CA PRO A 23 15.27 5.16 8.42
C PRO A 23 16.11 3.96 8.89
N LEU A 24 17.14 3.59 8.13
CA LEU A 24 18.05 2.50 8.49
C LEU A 24 19.12 2.94 9.49
N PHE A 25 19.60 4.18 9.35
CA PHE A 25 20.66 4.72 10.20
C PHE A 25 20.24 6.09 10.73
N LYS A 26 20.72 6.44 11.93
CA LYS A 26 20.49 7.76 12.52
C LYS A 26 21.35 8.85 11.86
N SER A 27 22.51 8.47 11.33
CA SER A 27 23.54 9.37 10.79
C SER A 27 23.51 9.50 9.26
N SER A 28 22.63 8.77 8.57
CA SER A 28 22.44 8.90 7.12
C SER A 28 20.97 9.02 6.79
N ASN A 29 20.68 9.55 5.59
CA ASN A 29 19.34 9.57 5.03
C ASN A 29 18.94 8.24 4.36
N THR A 30 19.67 7.14 4.63
CA THR A 30 19.33 5.84 4.04
C THR A 30 18.02 5.34 4.64
N GLN A 31 17.08 4.99 3.76
CA GLN A 31 15.75 4.49 4.08
C GLN A 31 15.57 3.10 3.49
N LEU A 32 14.88 2.23 4.24
CA LEU A 32 14.36 0.95 3.78
C LEU A 32 12.86 1.09 3.56
N TRP A 33 12.39 0.57 2.44
CA TRP A 33 10.99 0.50 2.06
C TRP A 33 10.61 -0.96 1.86
N PRO A 34 10.16 -1.67 2.92
CA PRO A 34 9.73 -3.05 2.84
C PRO A 34 8.28 -3.14 2.36
N LEU A 35 8.04 -3.99 1.36
CA LEU A 35 6.72 -4.47 1.02
C LEU A 35 6.52 -5.82 1.72
N LEU A 36 5.60 -5.87 2.68
CA LEU A 36 5.30 -7.07 3.45
C LEU A 36 3.88 -7.55 3.12
N CYS A 37 3.68 -8.86 3.15
CA CYS A 37 2.36 -9.47 3.04
C CYS A 37 2.04 -10.27 4.30
N GLN A 38 0.75 -10.34 4.63
CA GLN A 38 0.24 -11.14 5.73
C GLN A 38 -1.07 -11.80 5.30
N PHE A 39 -1.35 -13.01 5.80
CA PHE A 39 -2.66 -13.63 5.67
C PHE A 39 -3.01 -14.44 6.91
N GLY A 40 -4.30 -14.49 7.23
CA GLY A 40 -4.80 -15.14 8.46
C GLY A 40 -4.13 -14.56 9.70
N SER A 41 -3.77 -15.43 10.64
CA SER A 41 -3.03 -15.10 11.87
C SER A 41 -1.50 -15.25 11.74
N LYS A 42 -0.99 -15.55 10.54
CA LYS A 42 0.45 -15.74 10.33
C LYS A 42 1.19 -14.40 10.46
N PRO A 43 2.46 -14.40 10.89
CA PRO A 43 3.27 -13.18 10.91
C PRO A 43 3.45 -12.63 9.49
N PRO A 44 3.60 -11.29 9.32
CA PRO A 44 3.95 -10.70 8.04
C PRO A 44 5.27 -11.27 7.52
N PHE A 45 5.36 -11.46 6.20
CA PHE A 45 6.54 -11.92 5.50
C PHE A 45 6.96 -10.92 4.42
N PRO A 46 8.26 -10.80 4.12
CA PRO A 46 8.74 -9.90 3.11
C PRO A 46 8.43 -10.38 1.70
N VAL A 47 8.01 -9.46 0.85
CA VAL A 47 7.77 -9.66 -0.59
C VAL A 47 8.83 -8.93 -1.40
N ALA A 48 9.08 -7.66 -1.06
CA ALA A 48 10.08 -6.85 -1.73
C ALA A 48 10.74 -5.87 -0.76
N PHE A 49 11.94 -5.41 -1.13
CA PHE A 49 12.65 -4.36 -0.41
C PHE A 49 13.21 -3.36 -1.40
N PHE A 50 13.16 -2.08 -1.02
CA PHE A 50 13.96 -1.05 -1.64
C PHE A 50 14.81 -0.36 -0.56
N CYS A 51 16.09 -0.14 -0.87
CA CYS A 51 17.02 0.56 0.01
C CYS A 51 17.73 1.66 -0.76
N GLY A 52 17.67 2.89 -0.24
CA GLY A 52 18.29 4.04 -0.89
C GLY A 52 18.33 5.27 0.01
N LYS A 53 18.96 6.34 -0.46
CA LYS A 53 19.04 7.63 0.27
C LYS A 53 17.73 8.43 0.30
N GLN A 54 16.73 7.94 -0.40
CA GLN A 54 15.40 8.53 -0.56
C GLN A 54 14.41 7.40 -0.82
N LYS A 55 13.12 7.69 -0.76
CA LYS A 55 12.07 6.75 -1.19
C LYS A 55 12.23 6.34 -2.67
N PRO A 56 11.66 5.19 -3.09
CA PRO A 56 11.71 4.80 -4.50
C PRO A 56 11.15 5.92 -5.38
N TYR A 57 11.77 6.15 -6.54
CA TYR A 57 11.39 7.27 -7.40
C TYR A 57 9.96 7.15 -7.93
N SER A 58 9.58 5.92 -8.30
CA SER A 58 8.24 5.60 -8.81
C SER A 58 7.65 4.48 -7.96
N SER A 59 6.47 4.73 -7.39
CA SER A 59 5.68 3.70 -6.69
C SER A 59 5.24 2.61 -7.66
N MET A 60 4.90 2.98 -8.90
CA MET A 60 4.50 2.03 -9.94
C MET A 60 5.64 1.06 -10.26
N GLU A 61 6.85 1.54 -10.52
CA GLU A 61 7.98 0.66 -10.83
C GLU A 61 8.35 -0.23 -9.65
N PHE A 62 8.29 0.31 -8.43
CA PHE A 62 8.56 -0.46 -7.22
C PHE A 62 7.53 -1.58 -6.99
N LEU A 63 6.25 -1.34 -7.29
CA LEU A 63 5.17 -2.29 -7.06
C LEU A 63 4.84 -3.18 -8.26
N ARG A 64 5.43 -2.94 -9.45
CA ARG A 64 5.05 -3.57 -10.71
C ARG A 64 5.00 -5.09 -10.65
N GLN A 65 6.09 -5.72 -10.23
CA GLN A 65 6.17 -7.19 -10.14
C GLN A 65 5.13 -7.75 -9.15
N PHE A 66 4.97 -7.11 -7.99
CA PHE A 66 3.96 -7.51 -7.01
C PHE A 66 2.53 -7.41 -7.58
N LEU A 67 2.20 -6.31 -8.28
CA LEU A 67 0.87 -6.11 -8.84
C LEU A 67 0.56 -7.09 -9.98
N GLU A 68 1.56 -7.40 -10.82
CA GLU A 68 1.44 -8.40 -11.89
C GLU A 68 1.20 -9.80 -11.30
N GLU A 69 1.99 -10.22 -10.32
CA GLU A 69 1.81 -11.52 -9.64
C GLU A 69 0.50 -11.59 -8.86
N PHE A 70 0.15 -10.53 -8.13
CA PHE A 70 -1.09 -10.46 -7.38
C PHE A 70 -2.31 -10.54 -8.30
N LYS A 71 -2.28 -9.86 -9.45
CA LYS A 71 -3.34 -9.95 -10.45
C LYS A 71 -3.50 -11.38 -10.96
N MET A 72 -2.40 -12.03 -11.32
CA MET A 72 -2.40 -13.44 -11.75
C MET A 72 -3.00 -14.36 -10.69
N LEU A 73 -2.62 -14.19 -9.41
CA LEU A 73 -3.16 -14.96 -8.29
C LEU A 73 -4.63 -14.66 -8.02
N SER A 74 -5.06 -13.41 -8.18
CA SER A 74 -6.44 -12.99 -7.95
C SER A 74 -7.40 -13.47 -9.05
N GLU A 75 -6.92 -13.61 -10.28
CA GLU A 75 -7.72 -14.07 -11.42
C GLU A 75 -7.74 -15.60 -11.52
N ASN A 76 -6.61 -16.25 -11.26
CA ASN A 76 -6.44 -17.69 -11.48
C ASN A 76 -6.44 -18.52 -10.20
N GLY A 77 -6.39 -17.90 -9.02
CA GLY A 77 -6.21 -18.59 -7.75
C GLY A 77 -4.86 -19.30 -7.63
N LEU A 78 -4.75 -20.18 -6.65
CA LEU A 78 -3.59 -21.03 -6.38
C LEU A 78 -4.04 -22.47 -6.15
N VAL A 79 -3.33 -23.44 -6.74
CA VAL A 79 -3.59 -24.87 -6.51
C VAL A 79 -2.56 -25.39 -5.52
N TYR A 80 -3.03 -25.96 -4.41
CA TYR A 80 -2.17 -26.56 -3.39
C TYR A 80 -2.80 -27.84 -2.85
N LYS A 81 -2.08 -28.97 -2.92
CA LYS A 81 -2.58 -30.31 -2.52
C LYS A 81 -3.97 -30.58 -3.13
N ASP A 82 -4.10 -30.36 -4.45
CA ASP A 82 -5.35 -30.51 -5.22
C ASP A 82 -6.54 -29.62 -4.80
N ASN A 83 -6.31 -28.65 -3.90
CA ASN A 83 -7.32 -27.67 -3.51
C ASN A 83 -7.11 -26.36 -4.27
N PHE A 84 -8.19 -25.85 -4.87
CA PHE A 84 -8.23 -24.52 -5.46
C PHE A 84 -8.45 -23.47 -4.37
N ILE A 85 -7.53 -22.52 -4.28
CA ILE A 85 -7.53 -21.45 -3.28
C ILE A 85 -7.66 -20.12 -4.01
N ASN A 86 -8.74 -19.41 -3.75
CA ASN A 86 -8.94 -18.05 -4.22
C ASN A 86 -8.05 -17.10 -3.41
N VAL A 87 -7.42 -16.13 -4.09
CA VAL A 87 -6.57 -15.12 -3.44
C VAL A 87 -7.20 -13.76 -3.67
N SER A 88 -7.35 -12.96 -2.62
CA SER A 88 -7.90 -11.61 -2.71
C SER A 88 -7.17 -10.65 -1.79
N LEU A 89 -7.26 -9.36 -2.10
CA LEU A 89 -6.70 -8.30 -1.26
C LEU A 89 -7.75 -7.90 -0.21
N LYS A 90 -7.35 -7.91 1.06
CA LYS A 90 -8.18 -7.42 2.17
C LYS A 90 -8.09 -5.90 2.30
N PHE A 91 -6.87 -5.40 2.51
CA PHE A 91 -6.56 -3.98 2.58
C PHE A 91 -5.04 -3.75 2.56
N TRP A 92 -4.65 -2.51 2.28
CA TRP A 92 -3.30 -2.01 2.49
C TRP A 92 -3.17 -1.40 3.88
N THR A 93 -2.04 -1.66 4.54
CA THR A 93 -1.66 -1.06 5.82
C THR A 93 -0.44 -0.19 5.57
N CYS A 94 -0.60 1.13 5.68
CA CYS A 94 0.48 2.09 5.46
C CYS A 94 0.22 3.35 6.26
N ASP A 95 1.30 4.03 6.65
CA ASP A 95 1.23 5.35 7.27
C ASP A 95 0.74 6.40 6.24
N ALA A 96 0.62 7.66 6.66
CA ALA A 96 0.12 8.70 5.77
C ALA A 96 1.06 9.00 4.59
N LEU A 97 2.38 8.90 4.78
CA LEU A 97 3.36 9.22 3.74
C LEU A 97 3.51 8.09 2.71
N ALA A 98 3.57 6.83 3.15
CA ALA A 98 3.62 5.67 2.27
C ALA A 98 2.31 5.53 1.47
N ARG A 99 1.16 5.83 2.07
CA ARG A 99 -0.12 5.86 1.36
C ARG A 99 -0.16 6.92 0.26
N ALA A 100 0.29 8.14 0.55
CA ALA A 100 0.41 9.19 -0.45
C ALA A 100 1.36 8.76 -1.58
N PHE A 101 2.48 8.09 -1.24
CA PHE A 101 3.40 7.54 -2.22
C PHE A 101 2.77 6.48 -3.14
N ILE A 102 2.06 5.49 -2.59
CA ILE A 102 1.37 4.45 -3.39
C ILE A 102 0.31 5.07 -4.30
N LYS A 103 -0.46 6.04 -3.78
CA LYS A 103 -1.53 6.72 -4.52
C LYS A 103 -1.02 7.77 -5.52
N CYS A 104 0.29 7.99 -5.60
CA CYS A 104 0.90 9.08 -6.36
C CYS A 104 0.31 10.46 -6.01
N LYS A 105 0.02 10.69 -4.73
CA LYS A 105 -0.57 11.92 -4.20
C LYS A 105 0.43 12.76 -3.43
N LYS A 106 0.13 14.04 -3.33
CA LYS A 106 0.83 14.95 -2.42
C LYS A 106 0.71 14.44 -0.97
N PRO A 107 1.75 14.65 -0.13
CA PRO A 107 1.71 14.23 1.25
C PRO A 107 0.64 15.01 2.03
N HIS A 108 0.15 14.42 3.14
CA HIS A 108 -0.91 14.99 3.98
C HIS A 108 -0.68 16.42 4.48
N ASN A 109 0.58 16.88 4.52
CA ASN A 109 0.97 18.23 4.93
C ASN A 109 0.94 19.27 3.80
N ALA A 110 0.63 18.87 2.56
CA ALA A 110 0.51 19.79 1.44
C ALA A 110 -0.85 20.51 1.46
N TYR A 111 -0.92 21.70 0.87
CA TYR A 111 -2.18 22.44 0.69
C TYR A 111 -3.23 21.66 -0.12
N HIS A 112 -2.81 20.71 -0.96
CA HIS A 112 -3.67 19.75 -1.64
C HIS A 112 -3.26 18.34 -1.22
N GLY A 113 -3.10 18.10 0.09
CA GLY A 113 -2.64 16.83 0.66
C GLY A 113 -3.78 15.91 1.11
N CYS A 114 -5.01 16.40 1.09
CA CYS A 114 -6.18 15.68 1.57
C CYS A 114 -6.60 14.62 0.55
N GLU A 115 -6.51 13.35 0.91
CA GLU A 115 -6.95 12.26 0.03
C GLU A 115 -8.47 12.15 -0.09
N ARG A 116 -9.22 12.88 0.73
CA ARG A 116 -10.68 12.78 0.85
C ARG A 116 -11.41 14.08 0.60
N CYS A 117 -10.75 15.20 0.34
CA CYS A 117 -11.41 16.47 0.16
C CYS A 117 -10.82 17.18 -1.03
N ILE A 118 -11.62 18.09 -1.60
CA ILE A 118 -11.31 18.76 -2.85
C ILE A 118 -10.55 20.06 -2.60
N ASP A 119 -10.81 20.66 -1.44
CA ASP A 119 -10.43 22.03 -1.21
C ASP A 119 -8.96 22.15 -0.86
N LYS A 120 -8.41 23.30 -1.25
CA LYS A 120 -7.10 23.75 -0.82
C LYS A 120 -7.16 23.98 0.70
N GLY A 121 -6.31 23.28 1.43
CA GLY A 121 -6.13 23.52 2.86
C GLY A 121 -5.60 24.92 3.14
N GLU A 122 -5.80 25.38 4.37
CA GLU A 122 -5.35 26.67 4.86
C GLU A 122 -4.28 26.48 5.94
N TRP A 123 -3.31 27.39 5.99
CA TRP A 123 -2.27 27.34 7.01
C TRP A 123 -2.74 28.00 8.31
N GLN A 124 -2.86 27.20 9.36
CA GLN A 124 -3.21 27.64 10.73
C GLN A 124 -2.25 27.00 11.74
N GLY A 125 -0.94 27.19 11.55
CA GLY A 125 0.13 26.48 12.29
C GLY A 125 0.35 25.03 11.84
N ARG A 126 -0.62 24.48 11.12
CA ARG A 126 -0.59 23.27 10.31
C ARG A 126 -1.55 23.47 9.14
N VAL A 127 -1.45 22.66 8.09
CA VAL A 127 -2.46 22.68 7.02
C VAL A 127 -3.76 22.07 7.56
N VAL A 128 -4.86 22.81 7.48
CA VAL A 128 -6.20 22.40 7.91
C VAL A 128 -7.14 22.43 6.71
N PHE A 129 -7.99 21.42 6.58
CA PHE A 129 -8.98 21.31 5.50
C PHE A 129 -10.38 21.53 6.08
N ASN A 130 -11.07 22.55 5.57
CA ASN A 130 -12.39 22.97 6.06
C ASN A 130 -13.45 22.64 5.00
N SER A 131 -13.69 21.35 4.70
CA SER A 131 -14.32 21.05 3.41
C SER A 131 -14.92 19.67 3.16
N ILE A 132 -15.76 19.64 2.10
CA ILE A 132 -16.62 18.56 1.62
C ILE A 132 -15.80 17.34 1.16
N LEU A 133 -16.30 16.16 1.52
CA LEU A 133 -15.70 14.88 1.15
C LEU A 133 -15.82 14.63 -0.36
N CYS A 134 -14.70 14.31 -1.00
CA CYS A 134 -14.59 13.74 -2.33
C CYS A 134 -15.10 12.28 -2.30
N SER A 135 -15.87 11.87 -3.31
CA SER A 135 -16.26 10.47 -3.47
C SER A 135 -15.10 9.62 -4.00
N ASP A 136 -15.15 8.31 -3.75
CA ASP A 136 -14.16 7.36 -4.29
C ASP A 136 -14.14 7.36 -5.82
N GLU A 137 -15.28 7.60 -6.47
CA GLU A 137 -15.39 7.68 -7.93
C GLU A 137 -14.66 8.90 -8.49
N GLN A 138 -14.83 10.08 -7.86
CA GLN A 138 -14.11 11.30 -8.24
C GLN A 138 -12.60 11.15 -8.04
N PHE A 139 -12.19 10.48 -6.96
CA PHE A 139 -10.80 10.16 -6.68
C PHE A 139 -10.21 9.26 -7.77
N SER A 140 -10.91 8.17 -8.14
CA SER A 140 -10.44 7.22 -9.16
C SER A 140 -10.27 7.84 -10.54
N LYS A 141 -11.07 8.85 -10.88
CA LYS A 141 -10.98 9.55 -12.18
C LYS A 141 -9.93 10.66 -12.21
N MET A 142 -9.19 10.88 -11.12
CA MET A 142 -8.22 11.98 -10.99
C MET A 142 -8.82 13.34 -11.38
N TYR A 143 -10.08 13.59 -10.99
CA TYR A 143 -10.82 14.79 -11.39
C TYR A 143 -10.13 16.11 -10.98
N TYR A 144 -9.32 16.05 -9.91
CA TYR A 144 -8.56 17.16 -9.37
C TYR A 144 -7.08 17.03 -9.72
N LYS A 145 -6.66 17.77 -10.74
CA LYS A 145 -5.29 17.73 -11.29
C LYS A 145 -4.22 18.17 -10.29
N ASP A 146 -4.60 18.96 -9.28
CA ASP A 146 -3.69 19.50 -8.28
C ASP A 146 -3.44 18.56 -7.08
N HIS A 147 -4.08 17.38 -7.05
CA HIS A 147 -3.91 16.36 -6.00
C HIS A 147 -2.82 15.34 -6.29
#